data_AF-A0A6C1STW6-F1
#
_entry.id   AF-A0A6C1STW6-F1
#
_cell.length_a   1.000
_cell.length_b   1.000
_cell.length_c   1.000
_cell.angle_alpha   90.00
_cell.angle_beta   90.00
_cell.angle_gamma   90.00
#
_symmetry.space_group_name_H-M   'P 1'
#
loop_
_entity.id
_entity.type
_entity.pdbx_description
1 polymer ?
#
loop_
_entity_poly.entity_id
_entity_poly.type
_entity_poly.pdbx_seq_one_letter_code
_entity_poly.pdbx_strand_id
1 'polypeptide(L)'
;MLIDLFLLRAWPYRHAIESPSATWYVSGFLFLTGVFYGLLVAAFQRAIGGELRGVPVDHIPGSILYGGNLVSGILIAVMVHAGIAIIAWLMAKGVGGPGLMGWVYKATAYLLPLGIPALPMLALSAAAATATAPLPAFPMEETYLPLALLSLVLFLGGLFLALRETQQIGPKRAAGAVALFTVFCYAIFLIL
;
A
#
# COMPACT_ATOMS: atom_id res chain seq x y z
N MET A 1 -5.34 4.53 -18.29
CA MET A 1 -4.91 3.51 -17.32
C MET A 1 -4.96 3.98 -15.87
N LEU A 2 -4.14 4.95 -15.43
CA LEU A 2 -4.20 5.44 -14.04
C LEU A 2 -5.57 6.06 -13.70
N ILE A 3 -6.12 6.92 -14.56
CA ILE A 3 -7.46 7.47 -14.36
C ILE A 3 -8.50 6.36 -14.26
N ASP A 4 -8.46 5.37 -15.15
CA ASP A 4 -9.38 4.23 -15.12
C ASP A 4 -9.26 3.40 -13.84
N LEU A 5 -8.07 3.34 -13.25
CA LEU A 5 -7.83 2.68 -11.98
C LEU A 5 -8.50 3.44 -10.82
N PHE A 6 -8.33 4.76 -10.75
CA PHE A 6 -9.00 5.61 -9.75
C PHE A 6 -10.52 5.68 -9.95
N LEU A 7 -11.00 5.52 -11.19
CA LEU A 7 -12.42 5.38 -11.52
C LEU A 7 -12.96 3.96 -11.28
N LEU A 8 -12.15 3.06 -10.71
CA LEU A 8 -12.52 1.67 -10.41
C LEU A 8 -13.11 0.94 -11.62
N ARG A 9 -12.47 1.06 -12.78
CA ARG A 9 -12.83 0.31 -13.98
C ARG A 9 -12.14 -1.05 -13.98
N ALA A 10 -12.73 -2.04 -14.66
CA ALA A 10 -12.17 -3.39 -14.76
C ALA A 10 -10.91 -3.47 -15.66
N TRP A 11 -10.79 -2.56 -16.63
CA TRP A 11 -9.76 -2.57 -17.67
C TRP A 11 -8.31 -2.65 -17.15
N PRO A 12 -7.88 -1.88 -16.14
CA PRO A 12 -6.52 -2.00 -15.60
C PRO A 12 -6.20 -3.39 -15.05
N TYR A 13 -7.18 -4.07 -14.44
CA TYR A 13 -6.98 -5.42 -13.90
C TYR A 13 -6.90 -6.48 -14.99
N ARG A 14 -7.64 -6.30 -16.10
CA ARG A 14 -7.48 -7.11 -17.32
C ARG A 14 -6.12 -6.91 -17.95
N HIS A 15 -5.68 -5.66 -18.09
CA HIS A 15 -4.34 -5.35 -18.57
C HIS A 15 -3.26 -6.03 -17.73
N ALA A 16 -3.42 -6.05 -16.40
CA ALA A 16 -2.48 -6.72 -15.50
C ALA A 16 -2.33 -8.23 -15.76
N ILE A 17 -3.39 -8.91 -16.21
CA ILE A 17 -3.38 -10.37 -16.47
C ILE A 17 -3.03 -10.72 -17.93
N GLU A 18 -3.49 -9.93 -18.89
CA GLU A 18 -3.40 -10.23 -20.32
C GLU A 18 -2.17 -9.62 -21.00
N SER A 19 -1.67 -8.47 -20.53
CA SER A 19 -0.60 -7.75 -21.21
C SER A 19 0.79 -8.24 -20.79
N PRO A 20 1.69 -8.54 -21.75
CA PRO A 20 3.11 -8.77 -21.46
C PRO A 20 3.78 -7.56 -20.82
N SER A 21 3.33 -6.34 -21.14
CA SER A 21 3.89 -5.10 -20.58
C SER A 21 3.47 -4.84 -19.14
N ALA A 22 2.51 -5.58 -18.58
CA ALA A 22 2.05 -5.42 -17.21
C ALA A 22 3.19 -5.53 -16.19
N THR A 23 4.21 -6.37 -16.44
CA THR A 23 5.37 -6.52 -15.56
C THR A 23 6.09 -5.20 -15.33
N TRP A 24 6.23 -4.36 -16.37
CA TRP A 24 6.86 -3.03 -16.23
C TRP A 24 6.04 -2.11 -15.33
N TYR A 25 4.71 -2.18 -15.41
CA TYR A 25 3.82 -1.41 -14.54
C TYR A 25 3.84 -1.92 -13.10
N VAL A 26 3.87 -3.24 -12.89
CA VAL A 26 4.02 -3.85 -11.56
C VAL A 26 5.29 -3.32 -10.89
N SER A 27 6.44 -3.42 -11.57
CA SER A 27 7.71 -2.92 -11.07
C SER A 27 7.68 -1.41 -10.84
N GLY A 28 7.10 -0.65 -11.77
CA GLY A 28 6.95 0.80 -11.66
C GLY A 28 6.10 1.22 -10.47
N PHE A 29 4.95 0.59 -10.24
CA PHE A 29 4.09 0.90 -9.09
C PHE A 29 4.75 0.54 -7.77
N LEU A 30 5.41 -0.61 -7.67
CA LEU A 30 6.17 -0.99 -6.48
C LEU A 30 7.27 0.02 -6.16
N PHE A 31 8.08 0.34 -7.17
CA PHE A 31 9.19 1.27 -7.02
C PHE A 31 8.69 2.66 -6.63
N LEU A 32 7.72 3.21 -7.37
CA LEU A 32 7.21 4.56 -7.11
C LEU A 32 6.54 4.64 -5.74
N THR A 33 5.64 3.72 -5.39
CA THR A 33 4.98 3.74 -4.07
C THR A 33 6.01 3.64 -2.94
N GLY A 34 7.02 2.79 -3.10
CA GLY A 34 8.10 2.66 -2.11
C GLY A 34 8.96 3.91 -1.99
N VAL A 35 9.34 4.54 -3.11
CA VAL A 35 10.08 5.81 -3.12
C VAL A 35 9.27 6.92 -2.46
N PHE A 36 7.99 7.09 -2.84
CA PHE A 36 7.12 8.11 -2.26
C PHE A 36 6.97 7.91 -0.75
N TYR A 37 6.71 6.69 -0.30
CA TYR A 37 6.60 6.36 1.12
C TYR A 37 7.91 6.66 1.86
N GLY A 38 9.05 6.19 1.37
CA GLY A 38 10.36 6.39 1.99
C GLY A 38 10.73 7.87 2.11
N LEU A 39 10.51 8.65 1.04
CA LEU A 39 10.78 10.10 1.06
C LEU A 39 9.88 10.83 2.06
N LEU A 40 8.60 10.44 2.18
CA LEU A 40 7.70 11.01 3.18
C LEU A 40 8.16 10.67 4.61
N VAL A 41 8.55 9.42 4.88
CA VAL A 41 9.07 9.01 6.19
C VAL A 41 10.32 9.82 6.55
N ALA A 42 11.28 9.96 5.63
CA ALA A 42 12.48 10.76 5.85
C ALA A 42 12.16 12.23 6.13
N ALA A 43 11.23 12.81 5.37
CA ALA A 43 10.80 14.19 5.57
C ALA A 43 10.15 14.39 6.95
N PHE A 44 9.27 13.49 7.36
CA PHE A 44 8.65 13.54 8.69
C PHE A 44 9.66 13.29 9.80
N GLN A 45 10.56 12.32 9.68
CA GLN A 45 11.64 12.10 10.65
C GLN A 45 12.49 13.37 10.82
N ARG A 46 12.86 14.03 9.71
CA ARG A 46 13.64 15.27 9.75
C ARG A 46 12.87 16.41 10.41
N ALA A 47 11.57 16.50 10.18
CA ALA A 47 10.72 17.55 10.73
C ALA A 47 10.36 17.34 12.21
N ILE A 48 10.15 16.09 12.63
CA ILE A 48 9.94 15.71 14.03
C ILE A 48 11.23 15.89 14.84
N GLY A 49 12.38 15.54 14.26
CA GLY A 49 13.64 15.49 14.97
C GLY A 49 13.74 14.26 15.88
N GLY A 50 14.41 14.40 17.03
CA GLY A 50 14.63 13.31 17.98
C GLY A 50 15.83 12.43 17.59
N GLU A 51 15.79 11.15 17.99
CA GLU A 51 16.88 10.20 17.76
C GLU A 51 16.42 8.99 16.96
N LEU A 52 17.18 8.64 15.92
CA LEU A 52 17.05 7.37 15.22
C LEU A 52 18.11 6.40 15.74
N ARG A 53 17.68 5.38 16.50
CA ARG A 53 18.56 4.37 17.12
C ARG A 53 19.70 4.98 17.95
N GLY A 54 19.41 6.03 18.72
CA GLY A 54 20.39 6.72 19.57
C GLY A 54 21.23 7.77 18.84
N VAL A 55 20.95 8.07 17.57
CA VAL A 55 21.61 9.15 16.82
C VAL A 55 20.61 10.28 16.54
N PRO A 56 20.90 11.52 16.98
CA PRO A 56 20.07 12.68 16.66
C PRO A 56 19.84 12.84 15.15
N VAL A 57 18.59 13.01 14.73
CA VAL A 57 18.21 13.04 13.30
C VAL A 57 18.84 14.23 12.57
N ASP A 58 19.08 15.34 13.26
CA ASP A 58 19.74 16.53 12.75
C ASP A 58 21.21 16.28 12.37
N HIS A 59 21.90 15.39 13.12
CA HIS A 59 23.27 14.94 12.85
C HIS A 59 23.39 13.93 11.71
N ILE A 60 22.29 13.29 11.29
CA ILE A 60 22.31 12.35 10.17
C ILE A 60 22.38 13.15 8.84
N PRO A 61 23.40 12.90 7.98
CA PRO A 61 23.48 13.53 6.67
C PRO A 61 22.22 13.25 5.84
N GLY A 62 21.69 14.26 5.14
CA GLY A 62 20.47 14.12 4.34
C GLY A 62 20.55 13.00 3.30
N SER A 63 21.71 12.82 2.66
CA SER A 63 21.91 11.71 1.71
C SER A 63 21.70 10.33 2.35
N ILE A 64 22.10 10.16 3.62
CA ILE A 64 21.94 8.91 4.37
C ILE A 64 20.49 8.75 4.82
N LEU A 65 19.89 9.81 5.38
CA LEU A 65 18.51 9.77 5.87
C LEU A 65 17.52 9.46 4.75
N TYR A 66 17.58 10.23 3.65
CA TYR A 66 16.69 10.06 2.51
C TYR A 66 17.05 8.81 1.69
N GLY A 67 18.34 8.53 1.48
CA GLY A 67 18.78 7.35 0.74
C GLY A 67 18.39 6.04 1.45
N GLY A 68 18.62 5.96 2.77
CA GLY A 68 18.27 4.80 3.58
C GLY A 68 16.76 4.55 3.65
N ASN A 69 15.96 5.61 3.80
CA ASN A 69 14.50 5.50 3.78
C ASN A 69 13.95 5.19 2.37
N LEU A 70 14.58 5.67 1.30
CA LEU A 70 14.20 5.30 -0.07
C LEU A 70 14.36 3.79 -0.29
N VAL A 71 15.52 3.23 0.07
CA VAL A 71 15.77 1.79 -0.05
C VAL A 71 14.81 0.99 0.84
N SER A 72 14.63 1.42 2.09
CA SER A 72 13.68 0.79 3.02
C SER A 72 12.25 0.87 2.50
N GLY A 73 11.84 2.00 1.93
CA GLY A 73 10.50 2.21 1.40
C GLY A 73 10.20 1.30 0.21
N ILE A 74 11.15 1.10 -0.71
CA ILE A 74 11.03 0.13 -1.80
C ILE A 74 10.90 -1.29 -1.25
N LEU A 75 11.74 -1.67 -0.28
CA LEU A 75 11.68 -2.99 0.33
C LEU A 75 10.33 -3.23 1.03
N ILE A 76 9.85 -2.25 1.80
CA ILE A 76 8.55 -2.30 2.46
C ILE A 76 7.43 -2.43 1.43
N ALA A 77 7.45 -1.66 0.34
CA ALA A 77 6.44 -1.78 -0.72
C ALA A 77 6.40 -3.18 -1.33
N VAL A 78 7.57 -3.81 -1.57
CA VAL A 78 7.68 -5.19 -2.06
C VAL A 78 7.13 -6.19 -1.04
N MET A 79 7.51 -6.08 0.23
CA MET A 79 7.06 -6.99 1.29
C MET A 79 5.55 -6.87 1.54
N VAL A 80 5.04 -5.64 1.64
CA VAL A 80 3.61 -5.36 1.82
C VAL A 80 2.82 -5.86 0.62
N HIS A 81 3.29 -5.62 -0.60
CA HIS A 81 2.64 -6.13 -1.79
C HIS A 81 2.58 -7.67 -1.81
N ALA A 82 3.68 -8.35 -1.50
CA ALA A 82 3.70 -9.81 -1.40
C ALA A 82 2.71 -10.31 -0.34
N GLY A 83 2.67 -9.68 0.84
CA GLY A 83 1.71 -9.98 1.89
C GLY A 83 0.26 -9.80 1.43
N ILE A 84 -0.08 -8.65 0.84
CA ILE A 84 -1.40 -8.36 0.26
C ILE A 84 -1.78 -9.41 -0.79
N ALA A 85 -0.87 -9.75 -1.71
CA ALA A 85 -1.13 -10.73 -2.76
C ALA A 85 -1.43 -12.12 -2.18
N ILE A 86 -0.66 -12.56 -1.17
CA ILE A 86 -0.86 -13.84 -0.49
C ILE A 86 -2.22 -13.86 0.23
N ILE A 87 -2.53 -12.81 1.00
CA ILE A 87 -3.80 -12.73 1.73
C ILE A 87 -4.97 -12.71 0.75
N ALA A 88 -4.92 -11.86 -0.28
CA ALA A 88 -5.96 -11.78 -1.31
C ALA A 88 -6.16 -13.13 -2.01
N TRP A 89 -5.09 -13.85 -2.32
CA TRP A 89 -5.13 -15.19 -2.90
C TRP A 89 -5.75 -16.22 -1.94
N LEU A 90 -5.39 -16.21 -0.66
CA LEU A 90 -5.98 -17.07 0.36
C LEU A 90 -7.49 -16.82 0.51
N MET A 91 -7.92 -15.55 0.52
CA MET A 91 -9.34 -15.21 0.60
C MET A 91 -10.09 -15.64 -0.66
N ALA A 92 -9.49 -15.46 -1.83
CA ALA A 92 -10.02 -15.98 -3.09
C ALA A 92 -10.22 -17.50 -3.06
N LYS A 93 -9.23 -18.24 -2.56
CA LYS A 93 -9.35 -19.70 -2.35
C LYS A 93 -10.46 -20.03 -1.36
N GLY A 94 -10.54 -19.29 -0.24
CA GLY A 94 -11.53 -19.49 0.81
C GLY A 94 -12.98 -19.35 0.35
N VAL A 95 -13.23 -18.49 -0.65
CA VAL A 95 -14.57 -18.35 -1.27
C VAL A 95 -14.80 -19.25 -2.49
N GLY A 96 -13.92 -20.22 -2.73
CA GLY A 96 -14.04 -21.19 -3.83
C GLY A 96 -13.58 -20.67 -5.20
N GLY A 97 -12.65 -19.71 -5.24
CA GLY A 97 -11.99 -19.26 -6.46
C GLY A 97 -10.91 -20.25 -6.95
N PRO A 98 -10.52 -20.16 -8.24
CA PRO A 98 -9.55 -21.06 -8.87
C PRO A 98 -8.15 -20.98 -8.25
N GLY A 99 -7.78 -19.86 -7.63
CA GLY A 99 -6.49 -19.72 -6.93
C GLY A 99 -5.34 -19.30 -7.83
N LEU A 100 -5.61 -18.46 -8.83
CA LEU A 100 -4.63 -18.02 -9.83
C LEU A 100 -3.66 -16.98 -9.24
N MET A 101 -2.69 -17.44 -8.44
CA MET A 101 -1.78 -16.58 -7.67
C MET A 101 -1.01 -15.59 -8.54
N GLY A 102 -0.48 -16.01 -9.69
CA GLY A 102 0.26 -15.12 -10.59
C GLY A 102 -0.57 -13.94 -11.10
N TRP A 103 -1.87 -14.15 -11.30
CA TRP A 103 -2.79 -13.09 -11.72
C TRP A 103 -3.14 -12.17 -10.56
N VAL A 104 -3.38 -12.71 -9.37
CA VAL A 104 -3.61 -11.92 -8.15
C VAL A 104 -2.40 -11.05 -7.84
N TYR A 105 -1.18 -11.60 -7.93
CA TYR A 105 0.05 -10.87 -7.72
C TYR A 105 0.15 -9.66 -8.65
N LYS A 106 0.01 -9.84 -9.97
CA LYS A 106 0.05 -8.70 -10.90
C LYS A 106 -1.06 -7.69 -10.64
N ALA A 107 -2.30 -8.14 -10.43
CA ALA A 107 -3.44 -7.25 -10.24
C ALA A 107 -3.39 -6.48 -8.91
N THR A 108 -2.86 -7.07 -7.84
CA THR A 108 -2.72 -6.39 -6.55
C THR A 108 -1.63 -5.32 -6.56
N ALA A 109 -0.62 -5.41 -7.44
CA ALA A 109 0.33 -4.31 -7.65
C ALA A 109 -0.35 -3.07 -8.25
N TYR A 110 -1.38 -3.27 -9.07
CA TYR A 110 -2.19 -2.18 -9.62
C TYR A 110 -3.08 -1.53 -8.54
N LEU A 111 -3.19 -2.10 -7.34
CA LEU A 111 -3.87 -1.44 -6.22
C LEU A 111 -2.96 -0.45 -5.48
N LEU A 112 -1.63 -0.55 -5.63
CA LEU A 112 -0.69 0.33 -4.93
C LEU A 112 -0.91 1.82 -5.20
N PRO A 113 -1.22 2.27 -6.44
CA PRO A 113 -1.56 3.67 -6.68
C PRO A 113 -2.80 4.14 -5.92
N LEU A 114 -3.78 3.26 -5.69
CA LEU A 114 -4.97 3.56 -4.88
C LEU A 114 -4.62 3.73 -3.39
N GLY A 115 -3.46 3.18 -2.97
CA GLY A 115 -2.84 3.34 -1.66
C GLY A 115 -2.14 4.69 -1.45
N ILE A 116 -1.81 5.43 -2.52
CA ILE A 116 -1.01 6.66 -2.44
C ILE A 116 -1.61 7.71 -1.49
N PRO A 117 -2.94 7.97 -1.49
CA PRO A 117 -3.51 8.96 -0.59
C PRO A 117 -3.35 8.63 0.90
N ALA A 118 -3.16 7.35 1.28
CA ALA A 118 -2.90 6.97 2.66
C ALA A 118 -1.44 7.19 3.10
N LEU A 119 -0.50 7.38 2.16
CA LEU A 119 0.93 7.41 2.47
C LEU A 119 1.32 8.52 3.47
N PRO A 120 0.77 9.75 3.44
CA PRO A 120 1.10 10.76 4.44
C PRO A 120 0.80 10.30 5.87
N MET A 121 -0.38 9.70 6.10
CA MET A 121 -0.75 9.17 7.42
C MET A 121 0.20 8.04 7.85
N LEU A 122 0.42 7.06 6.96
CA LEU A 122 1.29 5.91 7.24
C LEU A 122 2.74 6.32 7.51
N ALA A 123 3.25 7.29 6.75
CA ALA A 123 4.60 7.79 6.90
C ALA A 123 4.77 8.60 8.19
N LEU A 124 3.77 9.43 8.53
CA LEU A 124 3.76 10.19 9.78
C LEU A 124 3.73 9.24 10.99
N SER A 125 2.85 8.22 10.98
CA SER A 125 2.81 7.22 12.06
C SER A 125 4.13 6.46 12.20
N ALA A 126 4.77 6.09 11.09
CA ALA A 126 6.06 5.40 11.12
C ALA A 126 7.19 6.30 11.65
N ALA A 127 7.22 7.58 11.27
CA ALA A 127 8.20 8.53 11.77
C ALA A 127 7.97 8.86 13.26
N ALA A 128 6.71 9.02 13.66
CA ALA A 128 6.31 9.29 15.04
C ALA A 128 6.65 8.14 16.00
N ALA A 129 6.71 6.90 15.53
CA ALA A 129 7.13 5.75 16.34
C ALA A 129 8.57 5.87 16.89
N THR A 130 9.38 6.75 16.29
CA THR A 130 10.75 7.06 16.74
C THR A 130 10.86 8.39 17.49
N ALA A 131 9.75 9.09 17.70
CA ALA A 131 9.72 10.37 18.38
C ALA A 131 9.87 10.20 19.89
N THR A 132 10.79 10.96 20.49
CA THR A 132 10.97 11.06 21.95
C THR A 132 10.35 12.34 22.54
N ALA A 133 9.94 13.27 21.67
CA ALA A 133 9.33 14.55 22.02
C ALA A 133 7.89 14.63 21.45
N PRO A 134 7.06 15.56 21.96
CA PRO A 134 5.75 15.84 21.38
C PRO A 134 5.85 16.17 19.89
N LEU A 135 4.93 15.65 19.08
CA LEU A 135 4.92 15.88 17.64
C LEU A 135 4.66 17.36 17.34
N PRO A 136 5.43 17.99 16.43
CA PRO A 136 5.10 19.31 15.94
C PRO A 136 3.82 19.24 15.09
N ALA A 137 3.10 20.35 14.98
CA ALA A 137 1.94 20.45 14.10
C ALA A 137 2.37 20.32 12.63
N PHE A 138 1.77 19.37 11.90
CA PHE A 138 2.07 19.18 10.48
C PHE A 138 1.10 19.94 9.56
N PRO A 139 1.57 20.47 8.42
CA PRO A 139 0.68 21.07 7.43
C PRO A 139 -0.37 20.05 6.98
N MET A 140 -1.63 20.46 6.99
CA MET A 140 -2.76 19.64 6.52
C MET A 140 -2.94 18.30 7.25
N GLU A 141 -2.43 18.14 8.47
CA GLU A 141 -2.55 16.89 9.25
C GLU A 141 -4.00 16.38 9.35
N GLU A 142 -4.95 17.31 9.52
CA GLU A 142 -6.39 17.02 9.55
C GLU A 142 -6.91 16.32 8.28
N THR A 143 -6.23 16.48 7.15
CA THR A 143 -6.60 15.86 5.87
C THR A 143 -6.07 14.43 5.71
N TYR A 144 -5.06 14.03 6.51
CA TYR A 144 -4.38 12.74 6.33
C TYR A 144 -5.31 11.56 6.64
N LEU A 145 -6.12 11.66 7.69
CA LEU A 145 -7.10 10.63 8.02
C LEU A 145 -8.19 10.50 6.94
N PRO A 146 -8.86 11.58 6.48
CA PRO A 146 -9.77 11.52 5.34
C PRO A 146 -9.16 10.88 4.08
N LEU A 147 -7.91 11.22 3.75
CA LEU A 147 -7.22 10.62 2.59
C LEU A 147 -6.91 9.14 2.79
N ALA A 148 -6.54 8.73 4.01
CA ALA A 148 -6.36 7.31 4.34
C ALA A 148 -7.67 6.52 4.23
N LEU A 149 -8.79 7.09 4.69
CA LEU A 149 -10.11 6.48 4.54
C LEU A 149 -10.54 6.38 3.07
N LEU A 150 -10.33 7.44 2.28
CA LEU A 150 -10.58 7.41 0.84
C LEU A 150 -9.74 6.31 0.16
N SER A 151 -8.45 6.24 0.49
CA SER A 151 -7.55 5.22 -0.03
C SER A 151 -8.00 3.81 0.33
N LEU A 152 -8.45 3.58 1.56
CA LEU A 152 -9.03 2.30 1.98
C LEU A 152 -10.24 1.91 1.13
N VAL A 153 -11.18 2.84 0.91
CA VAL A 153 -12.37 2.61 0.08
C VAL A 153 -11.97 2.27 -1.36
N LEU A 154 -11.06 3.05 -1.95
CA LEU A 154 -10.56 2.80 -3.30
C LEU A 154 -9.85 1.45 -3.40
N PHE A 155 -9.00 1.13 -2.43
CA PHE A 155 -8.26 -0.12 -2.38
C PHE A 155 -9.19 -1.33 -2.30
N LEU A 156 -10.19 -1.31 -1.40
CA LEU A 156 -11.16 -2.40 -1.25
C LEU A 156 -12.06 -2.55 -2.49
N GLY A 157 -12.50 -1.43 -3.07
CA GLY A 157 -13.25 -1.43 -4.34
C GLY A 157 -12.41 -1.96 -5.50
N GLY A 158 -11.13 -1.60 -5.55
CA GLY A 158 -10.18 -2.13 -6.53
C GLY A 158 -9.91 -3.61 -6.33
N LEU A 159 -9.74 -4.07 -5.09
CA LEU A 159 -9.54 -5.47 -4.75
C LEU A 159 -10.76 -6.32 -5.16
N PHE A 160 -11.98 -5.82 -4.95
CA PHE A 160 -13.19 -6.48 -5.43
C PHE A 160 -13.14 -6.73 -6.94
N LEU A 161 -12.77 -5.72 -7.73
CA LEU A 161 -12.66 -5.84 -9.18
C LEU A 161 -11.51 -6.74 -9.60
N ALA A 162 -10.34 -6.58 -8.99
CA ALA A 162 -9.17 -7.42 -9.22
C ALA A 162 -9.49 -8.90 -8.98
N LEU A 163 -10.20 -9.23 -7.91
CA LEU A 163 -10.61 -10.60 -7.62
C LEU A 163 -11.62 -11.13 -8.63
N ARG A 164 -12.57 -10.31 -9.10
CA ARG A 164 -13.51 -10.73 -10.14
C ARG A 164 -12.81 -11.05 -11.45
N GLU A 165 -11.89 -10.21 -11.88
CA GLU A 165 -11.16 -10.39 -13.14
C GLU A 165 -10.14 -11.52 -13.04
N THR A 166 -9.37 -11.60 -11.94
CA THR A 166 -8.32 -12.62 -11.78
C THR A 166 -8.84 -14.00 -11.39
N GLN A 167 -9.96 -14.09 -10.67
CA GLN A 167 -10.49 -15.36 -10.17
C GLN A 167 -11.73 -15.83 -10.93
N GLN A 168 -12.24 -15.02 -11.86
CA GLN A 168 -13.45 -15.31 -12.63
C GLN A 168 -14.65 -15.69 -11.76
N ILE A 169 -14.72 -15.11 -10.56
CA ILE A 169 -15.77 -15.38 -9.57
C ILE A 169 -16.89 -14.35 -9.66
N GLY A 170 -18.11 -14.79 -9.33
CA GLY A 170 -19.27 -13.92 -9.23
C GLY A 170 -19.13 -12.86 -8.12
N PRO A 171 -19.93 -11.77 -8.19
CA PRO A 171 -19.80 -10.62 -7.29
C PRO A 171 -19.98 -10.96 -5.82
N LYS A 172 -20.88 -11.90 -5.47
CA LYS A 172 -21.09 -12.32 -4.08
C LYS A 172 -19.82 -12.94 -3.46
N ARG A 173 -19.13 -13.79 -4.21
CA ARG A 173 -17.88 -14.44 -3.76
C ARG A 173 -16.75 -13.43 -3.65
N ALA A 174 -16.62 -12.53 -4.63
CA ALA A 174 -15.63 -11.45 -4.58
C ALA A 174 -15.85 -10.54 -3.36
N ALA A 175 -17.09 -10.13 -3.08
CA ALA A 175 -17.41 -9.35 -1.88
C ALA A 175 -17.09 -10.11 -0.59
N GLY A 176 -17.40 -11.41 -0.53
CA GLY A 176 -17.02 -12.27 0.59
C GLY A 176 -15.51 -12.34 0.80
N ALA A 177 -14.72 -12.45 -0.28
CA ALA A 177 -13.26 -12.47 -0.18
C ALA A 177 -12.69 -11.13 0.28
N VAL A 178 -13.24 -10.00 -0.18
CA VAL A 178 -12.86 -8.67 0.30
C VAL A 178 -13.23 -8.50 1.78
N ALA A 179 -14.41 -8.96 2.20
CA ALA A 179 -14.81 -8.91 3.60
C ALA A 179 -13.86 -9.73 4.49
N LEU A 180 -13.50 -10.95 4.08
CA LEU A 180 -12.53 -11.77 4.79
C LEU A 180 -11.15 -11.12 4.83
N PHE A 181 -10.71 -10.50 3.73
CA PHE A 181 -9.46 -9.74 3.68
C PHE A 181 -9.46 -8.61 4.70
N THR A 182 -10.53 -7.81 4.74
CA THR A 182 -10.68 -6.70 5.69
C THR A 182 -10.68 -7.20 7.14
N VAL A 183 -11.44 -8.25 7.44
CA VAL A 183 -11.50 -8.85 8.79
C VAL A 183 -10.13 -9.37 9.20
N PHE A 184 -9.39 -10.03 8.29
CA PHE A 184 -8.04 -10.52 8.57
C PHE A 184 -7.07 -9.39 8.87
N CYS A 185 -7.05 -8.33 8.03
CA CYS A 185 -6.20 -7.16 8.27
C CYS A 185 -6.56 -6.45 9.58
N TYR A 186 -7.86 -6.32 9.89
CA TYR A 186 -8.31 -5.74 11.15
C TYR A 186 -7.91 -6.61 12.35
N ALA A 187 -8.01 -7.94 12.23
CA ALA A 187 -7.57 -8.85 13.27
C ALA A 187 -6.07 -8.74 13.54
N ILE A 188 -5.23 -8.62 12.50
CA ILE A 188 -3.79 -8.35 12.66
C ILE A 188 -3.58 -7.04 13.42
N PHE A 189 -4.28 -5.97 13.04
CA PHE A 189 -4.16 -4.69 13.72
C PHE A 189 -4.49 -4.76 15.21
N LEU A 190 -5.48 -5.57 15.61
CA LEU A 190 -5.87 -5.71 17.02
C LEU A 190 -4.89 -6.51 17.90
N ILE A 191 -3.97 -7.28 17.30
CA ILE A 191 -3.01 -8.12 18.04
C ILE A 191 -1.58 -7.57 18.01
N LEU A 192 -1.36 -6.44 17.33
CA LEU A 192 -0.12 -5.68 17.31
C LEU A 192 -0.19 -4.54 18.33
#